data_AF-A0A3N5NVN7-F1
#
_entry.id   AF-A0A3N5NVN7-F1
#
_cell.length_a   1.000
_cell.length_b   1.000
_cell.length_c   1.000
_cell.angle_alpha   90.00
_cell.angle_beta   90.00
_cell.angle_gamma   90.00
#
_symmetry.space_group_name_H-M   'P 1'
#
loop_
_entity.id
_entity.type
_entity.pdbx_description
1 polymer ?
#
loop_
_entity_poly.entity_id
_entity_poly.type
_entity_poly.pdbx_seq_one_letter_code
_entity_poly.pdbx_strand_id
1 'polypeptide(L)'
;MTAPRMVREVAQLWQQGIRSAHRLDEQTHGWLGLLAGAAKEALKPGSGITAAAIAYYALLSLFPLTLLSIAIASFSLGPAIEQQLVLQKLEFIAPALGQLFGPNIDIIIRARGTVSSVALVGLIWSASAVFYTLTLTLNEMWGIERHRPVWKRRGVAMLFVLAFVGSTLFLASFAGS
;
A
#
# COMPACT_ATOMS: atom_id res chain seq x y z
N MET A 1 60.15 13.65 -10.17
CA MET A 1 59.34 12.92 -11.18
C MET A 1 58.15 13.79 -11.56
N THR A 2 58.17 14.38 -12.75
CA THR A 2 57.14 15.31 -13.23
C THR A 2 55.93 14.54 -13.78
N ALA A 3 54.74 14.84 -13.27
CA ALA A 3 53.50 14.20 -13.76
C ALA A 3 53.29 14.50 -15.26
N PRO A 4 52.91 13.50 -16.07
CA PRO A 4 52.76 13.65 -17.52
C PRO A 4 51.71 14.71 -17.87
N ARG A 5 52.01 15.57 -18.85
CA ARG A 5 51.19 16.73 -19.26
C ARG A 5 49.70 16.40 -19.46
N MET A 6 49.40 15.22 -20.02
CA MET A 6 48.02 14.74 -20.21
C MET A 6 47.20 14.68 -18.93
N VAL A 7 47.79 14.29 -17.79
CA VAL A 7 47.05 14.17 -16.52
C VAL A 7 46.61 15.55 -16.04
N ARG A 8 47.42 16.58 -16.29
CA ARG A 8 47.08 17.96 -15.93
C ARG A 8 46.01 18.54 -16.87
N GLU A 9 46.08 18.24 -18.16
CA GLU A 9 45.06 18.67 -19.13
C GLU A 9 43.70 18.02 -18.86
N VAL A 10 43.67 16.73 -18.57
CA VAL A 10 42.43 16.02 -18.18
C VAL A 10 41.88 16.56 -16.87
N ALA A 11 42.73 16.82 -15.88
CA ALA A 11 42.30 17.42 -14.60
C ALA A 11 41.74 18.84 -14.79
N GLN A 12 42.33 19.62 -15.69
CA GLN A 12 41.87 20.98 -16.02
C GLN A 12 40.55 20.97 -16.78
N LEU A 13 40.35 20.03 -17.71
CA LEU A 13 39.07 19.83 -18.41
C LEU A 13 37.98 19.37 -17.44
N TRP A 14 38.31 18.50 -16.49
CA TRP A 14 37.38 18.08 -15.43
C TRP A 14 36.98 19.28 -14.55
N GLN A 15 37.94 20.10 -14.15
CA GLN A 15 37.68 21.33 -13.38
C GLN A 15 36.93 22.40 -14.16
N GLN A 16 37.06 22.45 -15.49
CA GLN A 16 36.25 23.33 -16.33
C GLN A 16 34.81 22.80 -16.45
N GLY A 17 34.61 21.49 -16.58
CA GLY A 17 33.29 20.87 -16.60
C GLY A 17 32.47 21.18 -15.34
N ILE A 18 33.07 21.06 -14.15
CA ILE A 18 32.39 21.38 -12.87
C ILE A 18 32.02 22.87 -12.78
N ARG A 19 32.93 23.76 -13.20
CA ARG A 19 32.71 25.21 -13.15
C ARG A 19 31.65 25.68 -14.14
N SER A 20 31.56 25.04 -15.31
CA SER A 20 30.51 25.31 -16.30
C SER A 20 29.14 24.84 -15.82
N ALA A 21 29.07 23.72 -15.10
CA ALA A 21 27.84 23.25 -14.47
C ALA A 21 27.33 24.25 -13.41
N HIS A 22 28.22 24.87 -12.65
CA HIS A 22 27.85 25.89 -11.65
C HIS A 22 27.37 27.21 -12.29
N ARG A 23 27.93 27.62 -13.44
CA ARG A 23 27.47 28.83 -14.17
C ARG A 23 26.08 28.67 -14.79
N LEU A 24 25.71 27.47 -15.22
CA LEU A 24 24.36 27.15 -15.70
C LEU A 24 23.33 27.18 -14.57
N ASP A 25 23.75 26.84 -13.35
CA ASP A 25 22.91 26.89 -12.14
C ASP A 25 22.64 28.33 -11.69
N GLU A 26 23.64 29.22 -11.78
CA GLU A 26 23.50 30.65 -11.49
C GLU A 26 22.56 31.37 -12.48
N GLN A 27 22.59 31.02 -13.77
CA GLN A 27 21.67 31.59 -14.77
C GLN A 27 20.21 31.13 -14.59
N THR A 28 20.01 30.01 -13.91
CA THR A 28 18.71 29.41 -13.68
C THR A 28 18.32 29.43 -12.21
N HIS A 29 18.87 30.32 -11.38
CA HIS A 29 18.51 30.44 -9.96
C HIS A 29 18.52 29.09 -9.18
N GLY A 30 19.30 28.09 -9.62
CA GLY A 30 19.39 26.78 -8.95
C GLY A 30 18.28 25.77 -9.25
N TRP A 31 17.24 26.10 -10.04
CA TRP A 31 16.10 25.18 -10.22
C TRP A 31 16.48 23.92 -11.03
N LEU A 32 17.35 24.07 -12.03
CA LEU A 32 17.86 22.93 -12.80
C LEU A 32 18.78 22.04 -11.97
N GLY A 33 19.65 22.62 -11.12
CA GLY A 33 20.48 21.87 -10.19
C GLY A 33 19.66 21.09 -9.17
N LEU A 34 18.58 21.68 -8.64
CA LEU A 34 17.64 21.02 -7.74
C LEU A 34 16.91 19.84 -8.42
N LEU A 35 16.40 20.03 -9.64
CA LEU A 35 15.75 18.97 -10.40
C LEU A 35 16.70 17.85 -10.78
N ALA A 36 17.90 18.18 -11.26
CA ALA A 36 18.92 17.20 -11.60
C ALA A 36 19.42 16.43 -10.37
N GLY A 37 19.58 17.12 -9.23
CA GLY A 37 19.92 16.53 -7.95
C GLY A 37 18.84 15.56 -7.46
N ALA A 38 17.57 15.99 -7.50
CA ALA A 38 16.42 15.15 -7.14
C ALA A 38 16.29 13.93 -8.06
N ALA A 39 16.47 14.10 -9.38
CA ALA A 39 16.43 13.00 -10.33
C ALA A 39 17.56 11.99 -10.09
N LYS A 40 18.78 12.48 -9.83
CA LYS A 40 19.94 11.62 -9.52
C LYS A 40 19.75 10.84 -8.21
N GLU A 41 19.18 11.49 -7.19
CA GLU A 41 18.88 10.84 -5.91
C GLU A 41 17.75 9.81 -6.06
N ALA A 42 16.70 10.15 -6.83
CA ALA A 42 15.60 9.25 -7.15
C ALA A 42 16.03 8.02 -7.97
N LEU A 43 17.09 8.13 -8.78
CA LEU A 43 17.63 7.04 -9.60
C LEU A 43 18.72 6.21 -8.89
N LYS A 44 18.99 6.47 -7.60
CA LYS A 44 19.98 5.66 -6.86
C LYS A 44 19.55 4.18 -6.79
N PRO A 45 20.49 3.23 -6.80
CA PRO A 45 20.18 1.79 -6.83
C PRO A 45 19.29 1.27 -5.68
N GLY A 46 19.19 1.99 -4.55
CA GLY A 46 18.34 1.62 -3.41
C GLY A 46 16.92 2.19 -3.44
N SER A 47 16.68 3.36 -4.06
CA SER A 47 15.37 4.01 -4.07
C SER A 47 14.33 3.21 -4.86
N GLY A 48 14.76 2.55 -5.94
CA GLY A 48 13.89 1.73 -6.80
C GLY A 48 13.31 0.52 -6.07
N ILE A 49 14.10 -0.16 -5.23
CA ILE A 49 13.64 -1.31 -4.44
C ILE A 49 12.60 -0.87 -3.42
N THR A 50 12.84 0.25 -2.75
CA THR A 50 11.94 0.77 -1.73
C THR A 50 10.64 1.30 -2.34
N ALA A 51 10.72 2.00 -3.48
CA ALA A 51 9.55 2.42 -4.24
C ALA A 51 8.71 1.20 -4.72
N ALA A 52 9.37 0.16 -5.22
CA ALA A 52 8.72 -1.08 -5.61
C ALA A 52 8.02 -1.77 -4.43
N ALA A 53 8.65 -1.78 -3.24
CA ALA A 53 8.03 -2.32 -2.03
C ALA A 53 6.77 -1.54 -1.62
N ILE A 54 6.81 -0.19 -1.64
CA ILE A 54 5.64 0.66 -1.36
C ILE A 54 4.52 0.35 -2.35
N ALA A 55 4.83 0.29 -3.65
CA ALA A 55 3.86 -0.01 -4.69
C ALA A 55 3.24 -1.40 -4.54
N TYR A 56 4.07 -2.42 -4.24
CA TYR A 56 3.62 -3.78 -3.99
C TYR A 56 2.63 -3.85 -2.82
N TYR A 57 2.97 -3.26 -1.66
CA TYR A 57 2.08 -3.28 -0.51
C TYR A 57 0.81 -2.44 -0.72
N ALA A 58 0.90 -1.33 -1.47
CA ALA A 58 -0.26 -0.53 -1.84
C ALA A 58 -1.21 -1.33 -2.73
N LEU A 59 -0.70 -2.00 -3.77
CA LEU A 59 -1.49 -2.85 -4.65
C LEU A 59 -2.12 -4.02 -3.87
N LEU A 60 -1.33 -4.66 -3.00
CA LEU A 60 -1.80 -5.75 -2.15
C LEU A 60 -2.94 -5.30 -1.23
N SER A 61 -2.90 -4.05 -0.73
CA SER A 61 -3.96 -3.48 0.12
C SER A 61 -5.29 -3.23 -0.62
N LEU A 62 -5.30 -3.15 -1.95
CA LEU A 62 -6.52 -2.99 -2.72
C LEU A 62 -7.44 -4.19 -2.59
N PHE A 63 -6.89 -5.41 -2.55
CA PHE A 63 -7.71 -6.61 -2.47
C PHE A 63 -8.51 -6.72 -1.16
N PRO A 64 -7.91 -6.53 0.02
CA PRO A 64 -8.68 -6.43 1.27
C PRO A 64 -9.65 -5.25 1.28
N LEU A 65 -9.30 -4.12 0.66
CA LEU A 65 -10.18 -2.95 0.57
C LEU A 65 -11.42 -3.24 -0.28
N THR A 66 -11.26 -3.89 -1.43
CA THR A 66 -12.39 -4.26 -2.29
C THR A 66 -13.29 -5.27 -1.61
N LEU A 67 -12.72 -6.29 -0.95
CA LEU A 67 -13.49 -7.24 -0.15
C LEU A 67 -14.28 -6.54 0.96
N LEU A 68 -13.66 -5.61 1.67
CA LEU A 68 -14.34 -4.84 2.73
C LEU A 68 -15.46 -3.97 2.15
N SER A 69 -15.25 -3.31 1.01
CA SER A 69 -16.28 -2.53 0.33
C SER A 69 -17.47 -3.40 -0.10
N ILE A 70 -17.21 -4.60 -0.64
CA ILE A 70 -18.25 -5.56 -1.01
C ILE A 70 -19.01 -6.05 0.23
N ALA A 71 -18.29 -6.34 1.31
CA ALA A 71 -18.88 -6.71 2.59
C ALA A 71 -19.80 -5.61 3.17
N ILE A 72 -19.33 -4.36 3.20
CA ILE A 72 -20.11 -3.21 3.66
C ILE A 72 -21.35 -3.02 2.78
N ALA A 73 -21.20 -3.12 1.45
CA ALA A 73 -22.33 -3.07 0.53
C ALA A 73 -23.33 -4.20 0.82
N SER A 74 -22.86 -5.42 1.04
CA SER A 74 -23.70 -6.57 1.40
C SER A 74 -24.48 -6.34 2.71
N PHE A 75 -23.87 -5.74 3.74
CA PHE A 75 -24.57 -5.35 4.97
C PHE A 75 -25.61 -4.25 4.73
N SER A 76 -25.30 -3.24 3.91
CA SER A 76 -26.23 -2.14 3.58
C SER A 76 -27.43 -2.60 2.75
N LEU A 77 -27.25 -3.67 1.95
CA LEU A 77 -28.29 -4.23 1.09
C LEU A 77 -29.10 -5.34 1.80
N GLY A 78 -28.61 -5.84 2.94
CA GLY A 78 -29.07 -7.07 3.60
C GLY A 78 -30.49 -7.10 4.18
N PRO A 79 -31.10 -5.99 4.66
CA PRO A 79 -32.52 -5.99 5.04
C PRO A 79 -33.44 -5.49 3.92
N ALA A 80 -32.92 -4.72 2.95
CA ALA A 80 -33.73 -4.05 1.93
C ALA A 80 -33.92 -4.89 0.66
N ILE A 81 -33.05 -5.87 0.43
CA ILE A 81 -33.14 -6.78 -0.69
C ILE A 81 -33.64 -8.12 -0.14
N GLU A 82 -34.96 -8.32 -0.22
CA GLU A 82 -35.55 -9.64 0.00
C GLU A 82 -34.83 -10.64 -0.93
N GLN A 83 -34.33 -11.72 -0.36
CA GLN A 83 -33.64 -12.79 -1.08
C GLN A 83 -34.49 -13.30 -2.27
N GLN A 84 -35.81 -13.27 -2.10
CA GLN A 84 -36.81 -13.54 -3.13
C GLN A 84 -36.76 -12.55 -4.30
N LEU A 85 -36.52 -11.26 -4.05
CA LEU A 85 -36.39 -10.23 -5.08
C LEU A 85 -35.14 -10.42 -5.95
N VAL A 86 -34.05 -10.90 -5.35
CA VAL A 86 -32.79 -11.24 -6.07
C VAL A 86 -33.01 -12.46 -6.94
N LEU A 87 -33.57 -13.52 -6.37
CA LEU A 87 -33.84 -14.75 -7.10
C LEU A 87 -34.81 -14.51 -8.26
N GLN A 88 -35.86 -13.71 -8.05
CA GLN A 88 -36.82 -13.34 -9.08
C GLN A 88 -36.19 -12.49 -10.20
N LYS A 89 -35.29 -11.55 -9.88
CA LYS A 89 -34.55 -10.78 -10.89
C LYS A 89 -33.55 -11.63 -11.66
N LEU A 90 -32.87 -12.57 -11.00
CA LEU A 90 -31.95 -13.50 -11.67
C LEU A 90 -32.69 -14.45 -12.61
N GLU A 91 -33.85 -14.94 -12.19
CA GLU A 91 -34.71 -15.83 -12.99
C GLU A 91 -35.37 -15.11 -14.18
N PHE A 92 -35.65 -13.81 -14.03
CA PHE A 92 -36.09 -12.94 -15.12
C PHE A 92 -34.99 -12.67 -16.17
N ILE A 93 -33.73 -12.57 -15.75
CA ILE A 93 -32.58 -12.33 -16.66
C ILE A 93 -32.19 -13.62 -17.39
N ALA A 94 -32.13 -14.76 -16.69
CA ALA A 94 -32.03 -16.06 -17.35
C ALA A 94 -32.67 -17.17 -16.50
N PRO A 95 -33.60 -17.95 -17.07
CA PRO A 95 -34.19 -19.10 -16.38
C PRO A 95 -33.09 -20.13 -16.04
N ALA A 96 -33.21 -20.77 -14.87
CA ALA A 96 -32.23 -21.65 -14.21
C ALA A 96 -31.11 -20.99 -13.37
N LEU A 97 -30.89 -19.67 -13.45
CA LEU A 97 -29.91 -19.00 -12.56
C LEU A 97 -30.33 -19.01 -11.09
N GLY A 98 -31.63 -18.90 -10.79
CA GLY A 98 -32.14 -18.96 -9.41
C GLY A 98 -31.79 -20.26 -8.69
N GLN A 99 -31.85 -21.41 -9.39
CA GLN A 99 -31.53 -22.73 -8.82
C GLN A 99 -30.02 -22.97 -8.72
N LEU A 100 -29.23 -22.43 -9.64
CA LEU A 100 -27.76 -22.49 -9.62
C LEU A 100 -27.13 -21.60 -8.54
N PHE A 101 -27.72 -20.42 -8.29
CA PHE A 101 -27.16 -19.42 -7.38
C PHE A 101 -27.84 -19.38 -6.01
N GLY A 102 -29.05 -19.91 -5.83
CA GLY A 102 -29.75 -19.94 -4.54
C GLY A 102 -28.92 -20.51 -3.39
N PRO A 103 -28.36 -21.74 -3.52
CA PRO A 103 -27.48 -22.31 -2.49
C PRO A 103 -26.20 -21.51 -2.28
N ASN A 104 -25.64 -20.92 -3.34
CA ASN A 104 -24.43 -20.12 -3.28
C ASN A 104 -24.65 -18.78 -2.57
N ILE A 105 -25.80 -18.15 -2.78
CA ILE A 105 -26.18 -16.90 -2.12
C ILE A 105 -26.34 -17.12 -0.62
N ASP A 106 -26.93 -18.23 -0.19
CA ASP A 106 -27.04 -18.59 1.23
C ASP A 106 -25.66 -18.75 1.88
N ILE A 107 -24.72 -19.40 1.19
CA ILE A 107 -23.33 -19.54 1.64
C ILE A 107 -22.66 -18.16 1.76
N ILE A 108 -22.85 -17.28 0.79
CA ILE A 108 -22.29 -15.92 0.79
C ILE A 108 -22.87 -15.08 1.94
N ILE A 109 -24.18 -15.15 2.19
CA ILE A 109 -24.86 -14.42 3.27
C ILE A 109 -24.35 -14.90 4.64
N ARG A 110 -24.20 -16.21 4.83
CA ARG A 110 -23.65 -16.79 6.08
C ARG A 110 -22.17 -16.45 6.28
N ALA A 111 -21.38 -16.46 5.20
CA ALA A 111 -19.96 -16.18 5.24
C ALA A 111 -19.62 -14.68 5.36
N ARG A 112 -20.59 -13.78 5.13
CA ARG A 112 -20.38 -12.32 5.07
C ARG A 112 -19.62 -11.77 6.28
N GLY A 113 -19.93 -12.24 7.49
CA GLY A 113 -19.27 -11.79 8.72
C GLY A 113 -17.80 -12.18 8.74
N THR A 114 -17.52 -13.47 8.52
CA THR A 114 -16.15 -14.01 8.48
C THR A 114 -15.32 -13.35 7.36
N VAL A 115 -15.89 -13.20 6.16
CA VAL A 115 -15.22 -12.55 5.02
C VAL A 115 -14.90 -11.08 5.34
N SER A 116 -15.83 -10.35 5.97
CA SER A 116 -15.61 -8.97 6.39
C SER A 116 -14.47 -8.85 7.40
N SER A 117 -14.45 -9.71 8.42
CA SER A 117 -13.42 -9.70 9.46
C SER A 117 -12.04 -10.05 8.87
N VAL A 118 -11.96 -11.08 8.03
CA VAL A 118 -10.70 -11.46 7.36
C VAL A 118 -10.20 -10.35 6.44
N ALA A 119 -11.09 -9.73 5.66
CA ALA A 119 -10.76 -8.59 4.81
C ALA A 119 -10.23 -7.41 5.64
N LEU A 120 -10.88 -7.10 6.77
CA LEU A 120 -10.44 -6.01 7.66
C LEU A 120 -9.04 -6.26 8.23
N VAL A 121 -8.77 -7.48 8.69
CA VAL A 121 -7.44 -7.87 9.20
C VAL A 121 -6.37 -7.79 8.12
N GLY A 122 -6.66 -8.33 6.93
CA GLY A 122 -5.76 -8.26 5.78
C GLY A 122 -5.47 -6.82 5.35
N LEU A 123 -6.49 -5.95 5.40
CA LEU A 123 -6.35 -4.53 5.06
C LEU A 123 -5.44 -3.82 6.05
N ILE A 124 -5.67 -3.99 7.36
CA ILE A 124 -4.86 -3.39 8.42
C ILE A 124 -3.40 -3.85 8.29
N TRP A 125 -3.17 -5.15 8.05
CA TRP A 125 -1.83 -5.70 7.87
C TRP A 125 -1.11 -5.07 6.67
N SER A 126 -1.79 -5.00 5.53
CA SER A 126 -1.23 -4.49 4.27
C SER A 126 -0.95 -2.99 4.37
N ALA A 127 -1.91 -2.21 4.88
CA ALA A 127 -1.75 -0.78 5.10
C ALA A 127 -0.60 -0.48 6.07
N SER A 128 -0.48 -1.26 7.15
CA SER A 128 0.64 -1.12 8.10
C SER A 128 2.00 -1.32 7.42
N ALA A 129 2.12 -2.29 6.51
CA ALA A 129 3.34 -2.51 5.74
C ALA A 129 3.68 -1.34 4.80
N VAL A 130 2.68 -0.71 4.16
CA VAL A 130 2.87 0.51 3.35
C VAL A 130 3.44 1.64 4.19
N PHE A 131 2.78 2.00 5.29
CA PHE A 131 3.22 3.11 6.15
C PHE A 131 4.58 2.84 6.80
N TYR A 132 4.87 1.59 7.15
CA TYR A 132 6.18 1.20 7.64
C TYR A 132 7.27 1.45 6.60
N THR A 133 7.07 0.96 5.38
CA THR A 133 8.05 1.09 4.29
C THR A 133 8.25 2.57 3.95
N LEU A 134 7.15 3.34 3.85
CA LEU A 134 7.21 4.78 3.62
C LEU A 134 7.98 5.53 4.71
N THR A 135 7.68 5.25 5.99
CA THR A 135 8.40 5.88 7.12
C THR A 135 9.89 5.53 7.09
N LEU A 136 10.22 4.28 6.74
CA LEU A 136 11.61 3.84 6.61
C LEU A 136 12.33 4.61 5.50
N THR A 137 11.73 4.74 4.32
CA THR A 137 12.30 5.51 3.20
C THR A 137 12.49 6.98 3.55
N LEU A 138 11.48 7.58 4.19
CA LEU A 138 11.53 8.99 4.60
C LEU A 138 12.62 9.23 5.63
N ASN A 139 12.75 8.34 6.62
CA ASN A 139 13.82 8.43 7.62
C ASN A 139 15.20 8.29 6.98
N GLU A 140 15.37 7.39 6.01
CA GLU A 140 16.61 7.20 5.27
C GLU A 140 16.98 8.45 4.46
N MET A 141 16.02 9.05 3.74
CA MET A 141 16.22 10.29 2.99
C MET A 141 16.57 11.49 3.89
N TRP A 142 16.00 11.55 5.10
CA TRP A 142 16.30 12.60 6.08
C TRP A 142 17.49 12.28 6.99
N GLY A 143 18.20 11.16 6.80
CA GLY A 143 19.37 10.79 7.60
C GLY A 143 19.06 10.47 9.07
N ILE A 144 17.82 10.06 9.37
CA ILE A 144 17.36 9.74 10.72
C ILE A 144 17.65 8.26 11.01
N GLU A 145 18.76 7.97 11.70
CA GLU A 145 19.20 6.60 12.07
C GLU A 145 18.41 5.96 13.23
N ARG A 146 17.30 6.57 13.69
CA ARG A 146 16.48 6.03 14.78
C ARG A 146 15.60 4.88 14.29
N HIS A 147 16.18 3.68 14.20
CA HIS A 147 15.44 2.44 14.05
C HIS A 147 14.70 2.08 15.35
N ARG A 148 13.45 2.53 15.49
CA ARG A 148 12.55 1.88 16.46
C ARG A 148 12.30 0.43 15.99
N PRO A 149 12.48 -0.59 16.85
CA PRO A 149 12.40 -1.98 16.43
C PRO A 149 11.00 -2.31 15.91
N VAL A 150 10.97 -2.88 14.70
CA VAL A 150 9.77 -3.24 13.91
C VAL A 150 8.78 -4.10 14.69
N TRP A 151 9.30 -4.94 15.59
CA TRP A 151 8.54 -5.82 16.47
C TRP A 151 7.67 -5.07 17.48
N LYS A 152 8.10 -3.92 18.01
CA LYS A 152 7.26 -3.13 18.94
C LYS A 152 6.06 -2.51 18.22
N ARG A 153 6.23 -2.07 16.96
CA ARG A 153 5.14 -1.49 16.16
C ARG A 153 4.17 -2.58 15.66
N ARG A 154 4.69 -3.72 15.18
CA ARG A 154 3.86 -4.89 14.80
C ARG A 154 3.14 -5.49 16.00
N GLY A 155 3.78 -5.54 17.17
CA GLY A 155 3.16 -6.04 18.41
C GLY A 155 1.93 -5.23 18.82
N VAL A 156 2.01 -3.89 18.77
CA VAL A 156 0.85 -3.03 19.07
C VAL A 156 -0.26 -3.19 18.02
N ALA A 157 0.09 -3.29 16.73
CA ALA A 157 -0.90 -3.52 15.66
C ALA A 157 -1.58 -4.90 15.79
N MET A 158 -0.81 -5.96 16.09
CA MET A 158 -1.35 -7.30 16.37
C MET A 158 -2.24 -7.30 17.61
N LEU A 159 -1.86 -6.57 18.66
CA LEU A 159 -2.66 -6.47 19.88
C LEU A 159 -3.98 -5.73 19.63
N PHE A 160 -3.97 -4.68 18.81
CA PHE A 160 -5.19 -4.02 18.35
C PHE A 160 -6.07 -4.95 17.51
N VAL A 161 -5.49 -5.69 16.56
CA VAL A 161 -6.23 -6.66 15.75
C VAL A 161 -6.83 -7.76 16.63
N LEU A 162 -6.06 -8.34 17.55
CA LEU A 162 -6.56 -9.35 18.48
C LEU A 162 -7.67 -8.81 19.38
N ALA A 163 -7.51 -7.60 19.90
CA ALA A 163 -8.53 -6.96 20.73
C ALA A 163 -9.81 -6.72 19.92
N PHE A 164 -9.70 -6.23 18.69
CA PHE A 164 -10.84 -5.87 17.87
C PHE A 164 -11.57 -7.10 17.31
N VAL A 165 -10.82 -8.05 16.73
CA VAL A 165 -11.34 -9.31 16.18
C VAL A 165 -11.86 -10.22 17.31
N GLY A 166 -11.12 -10.30 18.42
CA GLY A 166 -11.56 -11.02 19.61
C GLY A 166 -12.86 -10.46 20.17
N SER A 167 -12.98 -9.13 20.25
CA SER A 167 -14.22 -8.48 20.69
C SER A 167 -15.39 -8.70 19.73
N THR A 168 -15.14 -8.67 18.41
CA THR A 168 -16.20 -8.92 17.42
C THR A 168 -16.65 -10.38 17.38
N LEU A 169 -15.72 -11.34 17.50
CA LEU A 169 -16.05 -12.76 17.61
C LEU A 169 -16.80 -13.06 18.92
N PHE A 170 -16.39 -12.43 20.02
CA PHE A 170 -17.08 -12.52 21.30
C PHE A 170 -18.52 -11.99 21.18
N LEU A 171 -18.70 -10.77 20.64
CA LEU A 171 -20.03 -10.19 20.43
C LEU A 171 -20.90 -11.04 19.47
N ALA A 172 -20.32 -11.58 18.40
CA ALA A 172 -21.02 -12.46 17.48
C ALA A 172 -21.46 -13.78 18.14
N SER A 173 -20.71 -14.27 19.13
CA SER A 173 -21.09 -15.48 19.88
C SER A 173 -22.30 -15.27 20.78
N PHE A 174 -22.53 -14.05 21.29
CA PHE A 174 -23.72 -13.73 22.08
C PHE A 174 -24.94 -13.36 21.23
N ALA A 175 -24.72 -12.92 19.98
CA ALA A 175 -25.81 -12.61 19.06
C ALA A 175 -26.47 -13.87 18.44
N GLY A 176 -25.87 -15.05 18.63
CA GLY A 176 -26.37 -16.35 18.14
C GLY A 176 -27.02 -17.24 19.20
N SER A 177 -27.13 -16.80 20.46
CA SER A 177 -27.81 -17.47 21.57
C SER A 177 -29.10 -16.76 21.94
#